data_AF-J9C4C1-F1
#
_entry.id   AF-J9C4C1-F1
#
_cell.length_a   1.000
_cell.length_b   1.000
_cell.length_c   1.000
_cell.angle_alpha   90.00
_cell.angle_beta   90.00
_cell.angle_gamma   90.00
#
_symmetry.space_group_name_H-M   'P 1'
#
loop_
_entity.id
_entity.type
_entity.pdbx_description
1 polymer ?
#
loop_
_entity_poly.entity_id
_entity_poly.type
_entity_poly.pdbx_seq_one_letter_code
_entity_poly.pdbx_strand_id
1 'polypeptide(L)'
;MNFISELLVTVAIPTIQLTFLLLLIFVFSYFVVYKKVCKGGKKFTVQQIILSILIIGYYSLALSATSFGRPDDITFARTIDFDILSVYKKAWNTFSFSSFFHIIVNIGMLFPLGILLPLFSNVFQKTKWMLISSIIASLLIEILEFIMQRGSMELADLLHNTLGMMLGYSMLNIVLILLKKKEPDTQMTTYLFLPITVSFVALGIMVSYQMKEFGNMPLDSITKIDMTDVTIKTSIELKDEGKKMPVYKEKITKIPDDNELVTKKSHIRDVEILSPKEAFQKLKQGDFDPIISFKAGDTLVITDYNIDYHADSKGFSQPIYVFQVRLNDNDKDSWSQPISARK
;
A
#
# COMPACT_ATOMS: atom_id res chain seq x y z
N MET A 1 15.14 -26.10 -12.32
CA MET A 1 13.67 -26.05 -12.46
C MET A 1 13.33 -24.72 -13.09
N ASN A 2 12.49 -24.69 -14.13
CA ASN A 2 12.14 -23.43 -14.80
C ASN A 2 11.26 -22.59 -13.84
N PHE A 3 11.43 -21.27 -13.82
CA PHE A 3 10.63 -20.32 -13.03
C PHE A 3 9.11 -20.60 -13.12
N ILE A 4 8.64 -21.02 -14.30
CA ILE A 4 7.25 -21.42 -14.55
C ILE A 4 6.84 -22.67 -13.74
N SER A 5 7.71 -23.67 -13.62
CA SER A 5 7.46 -24.88 -12.82
C SER A 5 7.39 -24.58 -11.32
N GLU A 6 8.20 -23.63 -10.86
CA GLU A 6 8.22 -23.19 -9.46
C GLU A 6 6.97 -22.38 -9.13
N LEU A 7 6.58 -21.44 -9.99
CA LEU A 7 5.32 -20.70 -9.86
C LEU A 7 4.08 -21.63 -9.84
N LEU A 8 4.06 -22.64 -10.72
CA LEU A 8 2.97 -23.62 -10.79
C LEU A 8 2.86 -24.44 -9.50
N VAL A 9 3.98 -24.89 -8.94
CA VAL A 9 3.98 -25.69 -7.71
C VAL A 9 3.62 -24.83 -6.50
N THR A 10 4.18 -23.63 -6.39
CA THR A 10 4.04 -22.76 -5.22
C THR A 10 2.68 -22.09 -5.11
N VAL A 11 2.02 -21.78 -6.24
CA VAL A 11 0.73 -21.05 -6.23
C VAL A 11 -0.43 -21.90 -6.74
N ALA A 12 -0.27 -22.61 -7.86
CA ALA A 12 -1.40 -23.29 -8.50
C ALA A 12 -1.86 -24.54 -7.73
N ILE A 13 -0.94 -25.35 -7.21
CA ILE A 13 -1.31 -26.55 -6.43
C ILE A 13 -2.07 -26.18 -5.14
N PRO A 14 -1.58 -25.27 -4.28
CA PRO A 14 -2.34 -24.83 -3.11
C PRO A 14 -3.69 -24.20 -3.47
N THR A 15 -3.74 -23.43 -4.56
CA THR A 15 -5.01 -22.85 -5.06
C THR A 15 -6.03 -23.94 -5.37
N ILE A 16 -5.63 -24.97 -6.11
CA ILE A 16 -6.52 -26.07 -6.50
C ILE A 16 -7.02 -26.84 -5.26
N GLN A 17 -6.11 -27.16 -4.34
CA GLN A 17 -6.44 -27.87 -3.10
C GLN A 17 -7.41 -27.06 -2.22
N LEU A 18 -7.14 -25.76 -2.05
CA LEU A 18 -8.00 -24.86 -1.28
C LEU A 18 -9.37 -24.70 -1.95
N THR A 19 -9.40 -24.53 -3.27
CA THR A 19 -10.66 -24.43 -4.03
C THR A 19 -11.50 -25.69 -3.84
N PHE A 20 -10.88 -26.87 -3.97
CA PHE A 20 -11.57 -28.15 -3.79
C PHE A 20 -12.13 -28.30 -2.38
N LEU A 21 -11.35 -27.96 -1.36
CA LEU A 21 -11.79 -27.98 0.04
C LEU A 21 -12.99 -27.05 0.28
N LEU A 22 -12.91 -25.81 -0.21
CA LEU A 22 -13.99 -24.82 -0.06
C LEU A 22 -15.26 -25.23 -0.82
N LEU A 23 -15.12 -25.88 -1.98
CA LEU A 23 -16.27 -26.46 -2.70
C LEU A 23 -16.92 -27.61 -1.92
N LEU A 24 -16.14 -28.50 -1.28
CA LEU A 24 -16.69 -29.54 -0.43
C LEU A 24 -17.45 -28.96 0.77
N ILE A 25 -16.89 -27.94 1.42
CA ILE A 25 -17.54 -27.22 2.52
C ILE A 25 -18.83 -26.53 2.01
N PHE A 26 -18.79 -25.93 0.82
CA PHE A 26 -19.97 -25.31 0.20
C PHE A 26 -21.08 -26.34 -0.07
N VAL A 27 -20.74 -27.50 -0.65
CA VAL A 27 -21.73 -28.57 -0.90
C VAL A 27 -22.30 -29.11 0.41
N PHE A 28 -21.45 -29.33 1.42
CA PHE A 28 -21.88 -29.81 2.73
C PHE A 28 -22.79 -28.79 3.44
N SER A 29 -22.37 -27.53 3.48
CA SER A 29 -23.17 -26.45 4.09
C SER A 29 -24.49 -26.24 3.34
N TYR A 30 -24.50 -26.31 2.01
CA TYR A 30 -25.73 -26.30 1.23
C TYR A 30 -26.65 -27.46 1.63
N PHE A 31 -26.14 -28.69 1.73
CA PHE A 31 -26.94 -29.85 2.12
C PHE A 31 -27.54 -29.68 3.53
N VAL A 32 -26.74 -29.20 4.49
CA VAL A 32 -27.18 -28.94 5.87
C VAL A 32 -28.26 -27.86 5.90
N VAL A 33 -28.04 -26.71 5.25
CA VAL A 33 -29.01 -25.60 5.20
C VAL A 33 -30.29 -26.03 4.47
N TYR A 34 -30.16 -26.68 3.32
CA TYR A 34 -31.29 -27.18 2.53
C TYR A 34 -32.15 -28.15 3.35
N LYS A 35 -31.53 -29.11 4.05
CA LYS A 35 -32.23 -30.15 4.81
C LYS A 35 -32.75 -29.66 6.15
N LYS A 36 -31.96 -28.92 6.94
CA LYS A 36 -32.32 -28.51 8.32
C LYS A 36 -33.06 -27.18 8.39
N VAL A 37 -32.64 -26.17 7.63
CA VAL A 37 -33.18 -24.80 7.75
C VAL A 37 -34.32 -24.57 6.78
N CYS A 38 -34.13 -24.94 5.51
CA CYS A 38 -35.13 -24.72 4.47
C CYS A 38 -36.17 -25.85 4.38
N LYS A 39 -36.02 -26.94 5.15
CA LYS A 39 -36.87 -28.15 5.11
C LYS A 39 -37.15 -28.65 3.67
N GLY A 40 -36.17 -28.47 2.77
CA GLY A 40 -36.29 -28.83 1.36
C GLY A 40 -37.04 -27.85 0.44
N GLY A 41 -37.58 -26.74 0.96
CA GLY A 41 -38.46 -25.83 0.21
C GLY A 41 -37.77 -24.76 -0.64
N LYS A 42 -36.48 -24.44 -0.39
CA LYS A 42 -35.72 -23.45 -1.17
C LYS A 42 -34.41 -24.05 -1.66
N LYS A 43 -34.22 -24.11 -2.98
CA LYS A 43 -33.00 -24.59 -3.65
C LYS A 43 -32.26 -23.42 -4.27
N PHE A 44 -30.94 -23.55 -4.39
CA PHE A 44 -30.16 -22.61 -5.21
C PHE A 44 -30.51 -22.78 -6.69
N THR A 45 -30.56 -21.67 -7.40
CA THR A 45 -30.64 -21.68 -8.86
C THR A 45 -29.30 -22.08 -9.47
N VAL A 46 -29.29 -22.58 -10.71
CA VAL A 46 -28.06 -22.89 -11.45
C VAL A 46 -27.13 -21.67 -11.53
N GLN A 47 -27.70 -20.48 -11.74
CA GLN A 47 -26.96 -19.21 -11.72
C GLN A 47 -26.24 -19.00 -10.39
N GLN A 48 -26.91 -19.19 -9.25
CA GLN A 48 -26.30 -19.02 -7.93
C GLN A 48 -25.19 -20.04 -7.68
N ILE A 49 -25.34 -21.28 -8.17
CA ILE A 49 -24.28 -22.30 -8.08
C ILE A 49 -23.05 -21.86 -8.88
N ILE A 50 -23.23 -21.40 -10.12
CA ILE A 50 -22.13 -20.91 -10.97
C ILE A 50 -21.43 -19.72 -10.30
N LEU A 51 -22.19 -18.75 -9.80
CA LEU A 51 -21.64 -17.58 -9.11
C LEU A 51 -20.86 -17.98 -7.85
N SER A 52 -21.35 -18.94 -7.06
CA SER A 52 -20.62 -19.46 -5.90
C SER A 52 -19.29 -20.10 -6.29
N ILE A 53 -19.26 -20.90 -7.36
CA ILE A 53 -18.03 -21.51 -7.87
C ILE A 53 -17.03 -20.44 -8.30
N LEU A 54 -17.48 -19.40 -9.01
CA LEU A 54 -16.63 -18.29 -9.43
C LEU A 54 -16.06 -17.51 -8.24
N ILE A 55 -16.89 -17.20 -7.23
CA ILE A 55 -16.46 -16.53 -6.00
C ILE A 55 -15.41 -17.39 -5.28
N ILE A 56 -15.70 -18.68 -5.06
CA ILE A 56 -14.79 -19.60 -4.37
C ILE A 56 -13.46 -19.72 -5.12
N GLY A 57 -13.50 -19.92 -6.44
CA GLY A 57 -12.30 -20.07 -7.25
C GLY A 57 -11.42 -18.81 -7.23
N TYR A 58 -12.02 -17.63 -7.39
CA TYR A 58 -11.30 -16.37 -7.34
C TYR A 58 -10.63 -16.13 -5.97
N TYR A 59 -11.36 -16.28 -4.86
CA TYR A 59 -10.79 -16.01 -3.55
C TYR A 59 -9.84 -17.10 -3.07
N SER A 60 -9.96 -18.33 -3.57
CA SER A 60 -8.95 -19.38 -3.37
C SER A 60 -7.64 -19.00 -4.04
N LEU A 61 -7.70 -18.43 -5.25
CA LEU A 61 -6.52 -17.92 -5.96
C LEU A 61 -5.92 -16.71 -5.24
N ALA A 62 -6.75 -15.74 -4.85
CA ALA A 62 -6.31 -14.55 -4.13
C ALA A 62 -5.62 -14.91 -2.82
N LEU A 63 -6.25 -15.77 -2.00
CA LEU A 63 -5.64 -16.29 -0.77
C LEU A 63 -4.33 -17.01 -1.08
N SER A 64 -4.28 -17.85 -2.12
CA SER A 64 -3.06 -18.62 -2.39
C SER A 64 -1.90 -17.74 -2.85
N ALA A 65 -2.18 -16.69 -3.63
CA ALA A 65 -1.21 -15.71 -4.07
C ALA A 65 -0.62 -14.91 -2.89
N THR A 66 -1.43 -14.55 -1.90
CA THR A 66 -0.97 -13.81 -0.71
C THR A 66 -0.32 -14.72 0.33
N SER A 67 -0.68 -16.01 0.37
CA SER A 67 -0.37 -16.92 1.47
C SER A 67 0.78 -17.88 1.24
N PHE A 68 0.96 -18.39 0.02
CA PHE A 68 1.96 -19.43 -0.28
C PHE A 68 3.13 -18.90 -1.11
N GLY A 69 3.06 -17.64 -1.57
CA GLY A 69 4.12 -16.98 -2.33
C GLY A 69 5.18 -16.27 -1.49
N ARG A 70 5.12 -16.31 -0.15
CA ARG A 70 6.07 -15.62 0.75
C ARG A 70 6.95 -16.62 1.49
N PRO A 71 8.29 -16.43 1.52
CA PRO A 71 9.19 -17.26 2.32
C PRO A 71 8.91 -17.07 3.82
N ASP A 72 8.89 -18.19 4.55
CA ASP A 72 8.49 -18.31 5.97
C ASP A 72 9.43 -17.60 6.99
N ASP A 73 10.54 -17.02 6.53
CA ASP A 73 11.64 -16.54 7.39
C ASP A 73 11.49 -15.10 7.92
N ILE A 74 10.37 -14.41 7.66
CA ILE A 74 10.16 -13.03 8.15
C ILE A 74 8.93 -12.96 9.05
N THR A 75 9.15 -13.10 10.36
CA THR A 75 8.18 -12.76 11.40
C THR A 75 8.02 -11.25 11.49
N PHE A 76 7.06 -10.70 10.74
CA PHE A 76 6.71 -9.28 10.86
C PHE A 76 6.07 -9.01 12.23
N ALA A 77 6.46 -7.90 12.86
CA ALA A 77 5.77 -7.39 14.04
C ALA A 77 4.31 -7.11 13.69
N ARG A 78 3.37 -7.62 14.49
CA ARG A 78 1.94 -7.35 14.34
C ARG A 78 1.67 -5.89 14.70
N THR A 79 1.55 -5.03 13.70
CA THR A 79 1.13 -3.65 13.89
C THR A 79 -0.30 -3.46 13.39
N ILE A 80 -1.00 -2.53 14.02
CA ILE A 80 -2.30 -2.03 13.54
C ILE A 80 -2.03 -0.59 13.13
N ASP A 81 -2.11 -0.31 11.83
CA ASP A 81 -1.94 1.04 11.30
C ASP A 81 -3.31 1.66 11.05
N PHE A 82 -3.62 2.72 11.79
CA PHE A 82 -4.83 3.51 11.62
C PHE A 82 -4.63 4.74 10.73
N ASP A 83 -3.39 5.08 10.34
CA ASP A 83 -3.14 6.20 9.42
C ASP A 83 -3.43 5.76 7.97
N ILE A 84 -4.67 5.97 7.52
CA ILE A 84 -5.09 5.71 6.14
C ILE A 84 -4.16 6.41 5.12
N LEU A 85 -3.58 7.55 5.48
CA LEU A 85 -2.75 8.34 4.57
C LEU A 85 -1.32 7.81 4.47
N SER A 86 -0.87 6.93 5.36
CA SER A 86 0.51 6.42 5.39
C SER A 86 0.89 5.76 4.05
N VAL A 87 0.02 4.88 3.53
CA VAL A 87 0.23 4.16 2.27
C VAL A 87 0.30 5.12 1.07
N TYR A 88 -0.55 6.14 1.05
CA TYR A 88 -0.54 7.15 -0.02
C TYR A 88 0.68 8.05 0.05
N LYS A 89 1.10 8.47 1.26
CA LYS A 89 2.34 9.24 1.46
C LYS A 89 3.56 8.42 1.07
N LYS A 90 3.62 7.14 1.43
CA LYS A 90 4.69 6.22 1.01
C LYS A 90 4.74 6.09 -0.51
N ALA A 91 3.59 5.89 -1.15
CA ALA A 91 3.49 5.82 -2.61
C ALA A 91 3.87 7.16 -3.26
N TRP A 92 3.53 8.28 -2.65
CA TRP A 92 3.94 9.61 -3.11
C TRP A 92 5.45 9.83 -2.97
N ASN A 93 6.03 9.61 -1.80
CA ASN A 93 7.45 9.87 -1.50
C ASN A 93 8.37 9.02 -2.39
N THR A 94 8.06 7.73 -2.55
CA THR A 94 8.84 6.82 -3.40
C THR A 94 8.50 6.94 -4.88
N PHE A 95 7.26 7.34 -5.20
CA PHE A 95 6.67 7.34 -6.54
C PHE A 95 6.96 6.06 -7.34
N SER A 96 6.94 4.91 -6.66
CA SER A 96 7.34 3.63 -7.25
C SER A 96 6.15 2.83 -7.76
N PHE A 97 6.34 2.07 -8.85
CA PHE A 97 5.32 1.14 -9.34
C PHE A 97 4.88 0.17 -8.25
N SER A 98 5.82 -0.34 -7.45
CA SER A 98 5.54 -1.28 -6.35
C SER A 98 4.54 -0.72 -5.34
N SER A 99 4.73 0.52 -4.89
CA SER A 99 3.83 1.16 -3.90
C SER A 99 2.44 1.42 -4.46
N PHE A 100 2.32 1.88 -5.71
CA PHE A 100 1.02 2.03 -6.36
C PHE A 100 0.35 0.69 -6.65
N PHE A 101 1.12 -0.32 -7.04
CA PHE A 101 0.61 -1.66 -7.32
C PHE A 101 0.01 -2.30 -6.05
N HIS A 102 0.59 -2.08 -4.88
CA HIS A 102 0.02 -2.50 -3.60
C HIS A 102 -1.41 -1.97 -3.41
N ILE A 103 -1.61 -0.66 -3.60
CA ILE A 103 -2.93 -0.01 -3.53
C ILE A 103 -3.90 -0.61 -4.56
N ILE A 104 -3.43 -0.82 -5.80
CA ILE A 104 -4.26 -1.36 -6.88
C ILE A 104 -4.69 -2.81 -6.59
N VAL A 105 -3.80 -3.64 -6.04
CA VAL A 105 -4.11 -5.03 -5.68
C VAL A 105 -5.15 -5.07 -4.56
N ASN A 106 -5.04 -4.20 -3.56
CA ASN A 106 -6.03 -4.11 -2.47
C ASN A 106 -7.40 -3.64 -2.99
N ILE A 107 -7.45 -2.68 -3.92
CA ILE A 107 -8.70 -2.34 -4.62
C ILE A 107 -9.21 -3.54 -5.46
N GLY A 108 -8.30 -4.24 -6.13
CA GLY A 108 -8.63 -5.37 -6.98
C GLY A 108 -9.22 -6.56 -6.22
N MET A 109 -8.86 -6.73 -4.95
CA MET A 109 -9.18 -7.92 -4.17
C MET A 109 -10.68 -8.14 -3.97
N LEU A 110 -11.47 -7.11 -3.64
CA LEU A 110 -12.94 -7.24 -3.53
C LEU A 110 -13.71 -6.82 -4.80
N PHE A 111 -13.03 -6.32 -5.82
CA PHE A 111 -13.69 -5.84 -7.05
C PHE A 111 -14.60 -6.89 -7.72
N PRO A 112 -14.18 -8.17 -7.90
CA PRO A 112 -15.05 -9.18 -8.51
C PRO A 112 -16.30 -9.47 -7.68
N LEU A 113 -16.23 -9.43 -6.35
CA LEU A 113 -17.42 -9.62 -5.51
C LEU A 113 -18.43 -8.48 -5.68
N GLY A 114 -17.94 -7.27 -5.99
CA GLY A 114 -18.79 -6.14 -6.40
C GLY A 114 -19.67 -6.45 -7.62
N ILE A 115 -19.15 -7.23 -8.56
CA ILE A 115 -19.86 -7.67 -9.77
C ILE A 115 -20.74 -8.90 -9.49
N LEU A 116 -20.23 -9.87 -8.75
CA LEU A 116 -20.88 -11.18 -8.60
C LEU A 116 -22.05 -11.13 -7.61
N LEU A 117 -21.94 -10.34 -6.54
CA LEU A 117 -22.91 -10.33 -5.45
C LEU A 117 -24.31 -9.78 -5.85
N PRO A 118 -24.44 -8.68 -6.63
CA PRO A 118 -25.74 -8.20 -7.14
C PRO A 118 -26.41 -9.17 -8.12
N LEU A 119 -25.64 -10.00 -8.81
CA LEU A 119 -26.14 -11.08 -9.67
C LEU A 119 -26.60 -12.29 -8.87
N PHE A 120 -26.11 -12.45 -7.63
CA PHE A 120 -26.45 -13.56 -6.75
C PHE A 120 -27.82 -13.36 -6.05
N SER A 121 -28.15 -12.12 -5.68
CA SER A 121 -29.42 -11.79 -5.02
C SER A 121 -29.83 -10.33 -5.23
N ASN A 122 -31.13 -10.10 -5.39
CA ASN A 122 -31.74 -8.77 -5.54
C ASN A 122 -31.52 -7.85 -4.32
N VAL A 123 -31.18 -8.41 -3.15
CA VAL A 123 -30.81 -7.62 -1.96
C VAL A 123 -29.60 -6.73 -2.26
N PHE A 124 -28.63 -7.30 -2.95
CA PHE A 124 -27.34 -6.68 -3.31
C PHE A 124 -27.42 -5.81 -4.57
N GLN A 125 -28.61 -5.64 -5.16
CA GLN A 125 -28.84 -4.59 -6.17
C GLN A 125 -29.12 -3.23 -5.54
N LYS A 126 -29.30 -3.18 -4.21
CA LYS A 126 -29.48 -1.93 -3.46
C LYS A 126 -28.13 -1.47 -2.93
N THR A 127 -27.75 -0.24 -3.25
CA THR A 127 -26.46 0.36 -2.88
C THR A 127 -26.16 0.29 -1.39
N LYS A 128 -27.17 0.48 -0.52
CA LYS A 128 -27.02 0.36 0.95
C LYS A 128 -26.49 -1.02 1.36
N TRP A 129 -27.08 -2.09 0.82
CA TRP A 129 -26.68 -3.45 1.20
C TRP A 129 -25.33 -3.82 0.60
N MET A 130 -25.01 -3.32 -0.59
CA MET A 130 -23.67 -3.46 -1.16
C MET A 130 -22.60 -2.80 -0.30
N LEU A 131 -22.83 -1.55 0.12
CA LEU A 131 -21.90 -0.82 0.97
C LEU A 131 -21.69 -1.49 2.34
N ILE A 132 -22.78 -1.96 2.97
CA ILE A 132 -22.68 -2.70 4.23
C ILE A 132 -21.89 -4.00 4.01
N SER A 133 -22.19 -4.75 2.95
CA SER A 133 -21.49 -6.00 2.65
C SER A 133 -20.02 -5.78 2.31
N SER A 134 -19.65 -4.67 1.66
CA SER A 134 -18.26 -4.38 1.33
C SER A 134 -17.43 -4.06 2.56
N ILE A 135 -17.97 -3.27 3.50
CA ILE A 135 -17.29 -2.97 4.77
C ILE A 135 -17.13 -4.26 5.59
N ILE A 136 -18.17 -5.09 5.66
CA ILE A 136 -18.10 -6.37 6.39
C ILE A 136 -17.09 -7.32 5.74
N ALA A 137 -17.17 -7.52 4.42
CA ALA A 137 -16.26 -8.41 3.71
C ALA A 137 -14.81 -7.94 3.85
N SER A 138 -14.59 -6.63 3.76
CA SER A 138 -13.28 -6.03 3.95
C SER A 138 -12.74 -6.23 5.36
N LEU A 139 -13.54 -5.98 6.39
CA LEU A 139 -13.15 -6.20 7.78
C LEU A 139 -12.84 -7.68 8.05
N LEU A 140 -13.60 -8.60 7.45
CA LEU A 140 -13.34 -10.04 7.57
C LEU A 140 -12.00 -10.43 6.95
N ILE A 141 -11.62 -9.84 5.81
CA ILE A 141 -10.32 -10.07 5.17
C ILE A 141 -9.19 -9.60 6.10
N GLU A 142 -9.24 -8.36 6.59
CA GLU A 142 -8.23 -7.82 7.52
C GLU A 142 -8.07 -8.69 8.78
N ILE A 143 -9.20 -9.13 9.37
CA ILE A 143 -9.18 -10.02 10.54
C ILE A 143 -8.52 -11.36 10.20
N LEU A 144 -8.84 -11.93 9.04
CA LEU A 144 -8.24 -13.20 8.60
C LEU A 144 -6.73 -13.05 8.37
N GLU A 145 -6.29 -11.99 7.72
CA GLU A 145 -4.87 -11.71 7.46
C GLU A 145 -4.08 -11.47 8.76
N PHE A 146 -4.69 -10.74 9.71
CA PHE A 146 -4.12 -10.51 11.04
C PHE A 146 -4.00 -11.82 11.85
N ILE A 147 -5.03 -12.68 11.84
CA ILE A 147 -5.01 -13.99 12.53
C ILE A 147 -3.99 -14.93 11.88
N MET A 148 -3.89 -14.93 10.55
CA MET A 148 -2.96 -15.78 9.81
C MET A 148 -1.50 -15.33 9.92
N GLN A 149 -1.21 -14.23 10.64
CA GLN A 149 0.13 -13.65 10.81
C GLN A 149 0.76 -13.20 9.48
N ARG A 150 -0.07 -12.79 8.52
CA ARG A 150 0.35 -12.51 7.13
C ARG A 150 0.51 -11.03 6.80
N GLY A 151 0.02 -10.15 7.67
CA GLY A 151 0.12 -8.70 7.50
C GLY A 151 -0.17 -7.92 8.77
N SER A 152 0.16 -6.63 8.73
CA SER A 152 -0.38 -5.60 9.59
C SER A 152 -1.86 -5.39 9.27
N MET A 153 -2.69 -5.10 10.28
CA MET A 153 -4.05 -4.66 10.02
C MET A 153 -3.97 -3.18 9.61
N GLU A 154 -4.25 -2.87 8.36
CA GLU A 154 -4.13 -1.51 7.82
C GLU A 154 -5.52 -0.94 7.51
N LEU A 155 -5.88 0.17 8.15
CA LEU A 155 -7.18 0.81 7.90
C LEU A 155 -7.31 1.28 6.44
N ALA A 156 -6.18 1.56 5.77
CA ALA A 156 -6.12 1.87 4.36
C ALA A 156 -6.59 0.69 3.48
N ASP A 157 -6.23 -0.53 3.83
CA ASP A 157 -6.58 -1.74 3.07
C ASP A 157 -8.07 -2.04 3.20
N LEU A 158 -8.65 -1.79 4.37
CA LEU A 158 -10.09 -1.83 4.57
C LEU A 158 -10.84 -0.86 3.62
N LEU A 159 -10.31 0.35 3.47
CA LEU A 159 -10.85 1.37 2.57
C LEU A 159 -10.72 0.93 1.10
N HIS A 160 -9.54 0.43 0.68
CA HIS A 160 -9.27 0.00 -0.69
C HIS A 160 -10.14 -1.16 -1.11
N ASN A 161 -10.26 -2.18 -0.26
CA ASN A 161 -11.14 -3.32 -0.47
C ASN A 161 -12.61 -2.88 -0.61
N THR A 162 -13.07 -2.00 0.29
CA THR A 162 -14.42 -1.41 0.22
C THR A 162 -14.63 -0.65 -1.10
N LEU A 163 -13.65 0.16 -1.50
CA LEU A 163 -13.66 0.91 -2.75
C LEU A 163 -13.73 -0.03 -3.97
N GLY A 164 -12.93 -1.09 -3.96
CA GLY A 164 -12.91 -2.14 -4.97
C GLY A 164 -14.27 -2.75 -5.22
N MET A 165 -14.92 -3.22 -4.15
CA MET A 165 -16.25 -3.83 -4.25
C MET A 165 -17.30 -2.84 -4.80
N MET A 166 -17.24 -1.57 -4.38
CA MET A 166 -18.16 -0.53 -4.86
C MET A 166 -17.88 -0.11 -6.31
N LEU A 167 -16.62 -0.16 -6.76
CA LEU A 167 -16.25 0.02 -8.17
C LEU A 167 -16.77 -1.12 -9.03
N GLY A 168 -16.63 -2.37 -8.60
CA GLY A 168 -17.20 -3.54 -9.29
C GLY A 168 -18.73 -3.47 -9.38
N TYR A 169 -19.39 -3.07 -8.30
CA TYR A 169 -20.84 -2.83 -8.28
C TYR A 169 -21.27 -1.74 -9.26
N SER A 170 -20.53 -0.64 -9.30
CA SER A 170 -20.77 0.47 -10.22
C SER A 170 -20.60 0.02 -11.67
N MET A 171 -19.52 -0.70 -11.98
CA MET A 171 -19.25 -1.25 -13.31
C MET A 171 -20.38 -2.17 -13.77
N LEU A 172 -20.83 -3.12 -12.94
CA LEU A 172 -21.93 -4.00 -13.28
C LEU A 172 -23.20 -3.21 -13.64
N ASN A 173 -23.59 -2.24 -12.82
CA ASN A 173 -24.82 -1.50 -13.05
C ASN A 173 -24.74 -0.63 -14.30
N ILE A 174 -23.58 -0.03 -14.60
CA ILE A 174 -23.34 0.67 -15.87
C ILE A 174 -23.56 -0.30 -17.04
N VAL A 175 -22.96 -1.49 -16.99
CA VAL A 175 -23.12 -2.51 -18.05
C VAL A 175 -24.59 -2.93 -18.19
N LEU A 176 -25.32 -3.14 -17.09
CA LEU A 176 -26.74 -3.51 -17.14
C LEU A 176 -27.62 -2.42 -17.75
N ILE A 177 -27.33 -1.14 -17.47
CA ILE A 177 -28.01 0.00 -18.10
C ILE A 177 -27.71 0.05 -19.60
N LEU A 178 -26.44 -0.08 -20.00
CA LEU A 178 -26.03 -0.09 -21.41
C LEU A 178 -26.67 -1.25 -22.19
N LEU A 179 -26.86 -2.41 -21.55
CA LEU A 179 -27.55 -3.56 -22.11
C LEU A 179 -29.09 -3.44 -22.08
N LYS A 180 -29.64 -2.28 -21.69
CA LYS A 180 -31.09 -2.03 -21.52
C LYS A 180 -31.79 -3.03 -20.59
N LYS A 181 -31.05 -3.61 -19.64
CA LYS A 181 -31.59 -4.48 -18.59
C LYS A 181 -32.04 -3.68 -17.36
N LYS A 182 -31.85 -2.36 -17.37
CA LYS A 182 -32.20 -1.42 -16.30
C LYS A 182 -32.53 -0.04 -16.89
N GLU A 183 -33.46 0.68 -16.28
CA GLU A 183 -33.87 2.03 -16.70
C GLU A 183 -32.71 3.05 -16.62
N PRO A 184 -32.47 3.86 -17.67
CA PRO A 184 -31.26 4.68 -17.81
C PRO A 184 -31.26 6.02 -17.05
N ASP A 185 -32.40 6.70 -16.95
CA ASP A 185 -32.44 8.17 -16.92
C ASP A 185 -32.05 8.88 -15.61
N THR A 186 -31.89 8.17 -14.48
CA THR A 186 -31.46 8.82 -13.22
C THR A 186 -30.38 8.04 -12.47
N GLN A 187 -30.08 6.81 -12.89
CA GLN A 187 -29.18 5.93 -12.15
C GLN A 187 -27.76 5.88 -12.72
N MET A 188 -27.56 6.19 -14.01
CA MET A 188 -26.24 6.10 -14.64
C MET A 188 -25.22 7.08 -14.05
N THR A 189 -25.63 8.32 -13.78
CA THR A 189 -24.78 9.34 -13.14
C THR A 189 -24.31 8.89 -11.75
N THR A 190 -25.19 8.23 -10.99
CA THR A 190 -24.87 7.70 -9.65
C THR A 190 -23.77 6.64 -9.72
N TYR A 191 -23.84 5.72 -10.69
CA TYR A 191 -22.83 4.67 -10.84
C TYR A 191 -21.53 5.17 -11.48
N LEU A 192 -21.58 6.24 -12.28
CA LEU A 192 -20.39 6.84 -12.88
C LEU A 192 -19.58 7.69 -11.89
N PHE A 193 -20.22 8.26 -10.87
CA PHE A 193 -19.58 9.18 -9.93
C PHE A 193 -18.30 8.58 -9.29
N LEU A 194 -18.37 7.35 -8.80
CA LEU A 194 -17.26 6.72 -8.10
C LEU A 194 -16.05 6.40 -9.03
N PRO A 195 -16.22 5.68 -10.16
CA PRO A 195 -15.13 5.46 -11.11
C PRO A 195 -14.50 6.74 -11.64
N ILE A 196 -15.32 7.76 -11.94
CA ILE A 196 -14.84 9.07 -12.41
C ILE A 196 -13.99 9.74 -11.33
N THR A 197 -14.46 9.78 -10.08
CA THR A 197 -13.73 10.40 -8.97
C THR A 197 -12.38 9.73 -8.75
N VAL A 198 -12.34 8.39 -8.69
CA VAL A 198 -11.08 7.63 -8.54
C VAL A 198 -10.12 7.91 -9.69
N SER A 199 -10.63 7.95 -10.93
CA SER A 199 -9.81 8.21 -12.12
C SER A 199 -9.24 9.64 -12.12
N PHE A 200 -10.03 10.64 -11.74
CA PHE A 200 -9.56 12.02 -11.64
C PHE A 200 -8.52 12.21 -10.53
N VAL A 201 -8.70 11.57 -9.39
CA VAL A 201 -7.69 11.61 -8.30
C VAL A 201 -6.38 10.98 -8.77
N ALA A 202 -6.43 9.78 -9.38
CA ALA A 202 -5.25 9.11 -9.91
C ALA A 202 -4.55 9.94 -11.00
N LEU A 203 -5.32 10.51 -11.94
CA LEU A 203 -4.80 11.40 -12.98
C LEU A 203 -4.15 12.65 -12.37
N GLY A 204 -4.80 13.27 -11.38
CA GLY A 204 -4.30 14.46 -10.68
C GLY A 204 -2.97 14.19 -9.98
N ILE A 205 -2.82 13.04 -9.31
CA ILE A 205 -1.55 12.61 -8.71
C ILE A 205 -0.46 12.47 -9.77
N MET A 206 -0.78 11.82 -10.90
CA MET A 206 0.18 11.61 -12.00
C MET A 206 0.60 12.93 -12.65
N VAL A 207 -0.36 13.80 -12.99
CA VAL A 207 -0.07 15.11 -13.60
C VAL A 207 0.73 15.98 -12.64
N SER A 208 0.33 16.06 -11.37
CA SER A 208 1.04 16.80 -10.33
C SER A 208 2.51 16.36 -10.22
N TYR A 209 2.76 15.04 -10.24
CA TYR A 209 4.11 14.51 -10.24
C TYR A 209 4.89 14.85 -11.51
N GLN A 210 4.27 14.71 -12.69
CA GLN A 210 4.94 14.99 -13.96
C GLN A 210 5.34 16.46 -14.09
N MET A 211 4.54 17.38 -13.54
CA MET A 211 4.83 18.82 -13.51
C MET A 211 6.02 19.21 -12.62
N LYS A 212 6.44 18.36 -11.67
CA LYS A 212 7.60 18.68 -10.83
C LYS A 212 8.90 18.61 -11.62
N GLU A 213 9.79 19.58 -11.42
CA GLU A 213 11.15 19.55 -11.98
C GLU A 213 11.92 18.32 -11.45
N PHE A 214 11.94 18.15 -10.13
CA PHE A 214 12.59 17.04 -9.42
C PHE A 214 11.57 16.05 -8.84
N GLY A 215 12.02 14.85 -8.51
CA GLY A 215 11.20 13.83 -7.88
C GLY A 215 10.83 14.15 -6.44
N ASN A 216 10.08 13.22 -5.84
CA ASN A 216 9.81 13.20 -4.41
C ASN A 216 10.97 12.49 -3.69
N MET A 217 11.21 12.86 -2.42
CA MET A 217 12.31 12.29 -1.66
C MET A 217 11.80 11.03 -0.93
N PRO A 218 12.35 9.83 -1.21
CA PRO A 218 11.88 8.59 -0.57
C PRO A 218 12.05 8.56 0.95
N LEU A 219 13.01 9.34 1.46
CA LEU A 219 13.35 9.47 2.89
C LEU A 219 12.46 10.48 3.64
N ASP A 220 11.59 11.22 2.94
CA ASP A 220 10.66 12.12 3.61
C ASP A 220 9.72 11.30 4.50
N SER A 221 9.43 11.82 5.69
CA SER A 221 8.64 11.12 6.69
C SER A 221 7.24 10.77 6.17
N ILE A 222 6.79 9.56 6.49
CA ILE A 222 5.42 9.09 6.21
C ILE A 222 4.49 9.55 7.34
N THR A 223 4.93 9.39 8.59
CA THR A 223 4.19 9.77 9.79
C THR A 223 5.11 10.46 10.78
N LYS A 224 4.60 11.47 11.47
CA LYS A 224 5.37 12.11 12.53
C LYS A 224 5.50 11.13 13.69
N ILE A 225 6.74 10.90 14.11
CA ILE A 225 7.03 10.10 15.30
C ILE A 225 6.64 10.94 16.53
N ASP A 226 6.04 10.30 17.51
CA ASP A 226 5.81 10.94 18.80
C ASP A 226 7.14 11.12 19.55
N MET A 227 7.50 12.38 19.78
CA MET A 227 8.73 12.78 20.47
C MET A 227 8.44 13.33 21.88
N THR A 228 7.21 13.20 22.38
CA THR A 228 6.77 13.83 23.65
C THR A 228 7.64 13.40 24.84
N ASP A 229 7.95 12.11 24.92
CA ASP A 229 8.76 11.53 26.00
C ASP A 229 10.23 11.27 25.59
N VAL A 230 10.67 11.81 24.44
CA VAL A 230 12.02 11.63 23.91
C VAL A 230 12.77 12.96 23.94
N THR A 231 13.94 12.98 24.60
CA THR A 231 14.75 14.20 24.71
C THR A 231 15.79 14.25 23.61
N ILE A 232 15.78 15.26 22.74
CA ILE A 232 16.85 15.49 21.76
C ILE A 232 17.83 16.56 22.26
N LYS A 233 19.11 16.20 22.32
CA LYS A 233 20.25 17.08 22.63
C LYS A 233 21.21 17.14 21.44
N THR A 234 22.02 18.18 21.40
CA THR A 234 23.11 18.30 20.42
C THR A 234 24.38 18.71 21.14
N SER A 235 25.50 18.07 20.80
CA SER A 235 26.83 18.40 21.32
C SER A 235 27.62 19.31 20.38
N ILE A 236 26.99 19.80 19.31
CA ILE A 236 27.62 20.58 18.24
C ILE A 236 26.87 21.89 18.02
N GLU A 237 27.60 22.89 17.51
CA GLU A 237 27.00 24.15 17.09
C GLU A 237 26.40 24.00 15.68
N LEU A 238 25.09 24.21 15.57
CA LEU A 238 24.37 24.11 14.30
C LEU A 238 24.28 25.48 13.62
N LYS A 239 24.78 25.54 12.39
CA LYS A 239 24.73 26.76 11.57
C LYS A 239 23.28 27.12 11.22
N ASP A 240 22.99 28.41 11.20
CA ASP A 240 21.67 28.96 10.84
C ASP A 240 21.59 29.40 9.37
N GLU A 241 22.74 29.49 8.70
CA GLU A 241 22.81 29.96 7.32
C GLU A 241 22.40 28.86 6.33
N GLY A 242 21.41 29.18 5.49
CA GLY A 242 21.07 28.36 4.33
C GLY A 242 22.20 28.39 3.29
N LYS A 243 22.39 27.28 2.59
CA LYS A 243 23.42 27.13 1.55
C LYS A 243 22.77 26.74 0.22
N LYS A 244 23.45 27.06 -0.89
CA LYS A 244 23.13 26.48 -2.20
C LYS A 244 23.98 25.23 -2.43
N MET A 245 23.33 24.13 -2.77
CA MET A 245 23.98 22.85 -3.04
C MET A 245 23.59 22.35 -4.43
N PRO A 246 24.53 21.73 -5.17
CA PRO A 246 24.27 21.22 -6.51
C PRO A 246 23.31 20.03 -6.49
N VAL A 247 22.46 19.91 -7.49
CA VAL A 247 21.69 18.69 -7.80
C VAL A 247 22.34 18.01 -9.00
N TYR A 248 22.47 16.68 -8.93
CA TYR A 248 23.08 15.90 -10.00
C TYR A 248 22.08 14.95 -10.65
N LYS A 249 22.34 14.57 -11.90
CA LYS A 249 21.70 13.44 -12.55
C LYS A 249 22.74 12.40 -12.91
N GLU A 250 22.50 11.17 -12.48
CA GLU A 250 23.38 10.05 -12.81
C GLU A 250 22.90 9.37 -14.09
N LYS A 251 23.81 9.16 -15.04
CA LYS A 251 23.52 8.41 -16.27
C LYS A 251 24.50 7.25 -16.37
N ILE A 252 23.97 6.04 -16.52
CA ILE A 252 24.77 4.85 -16.81
C ILE A 252 25.35 5.03 -18.22
N THR A 253 26.67 4.95 -18.32
CA THR A 253 27.40 5.22 -19.57
C THR A 253 28.02 3.96 -20.19
N LYS A 254 28.37 2.94 -19.39
CA LYS A 254 28.83 1.63 -19.86
C LYS A 254 28.45 0.53 -18.85
N ILE A 255 28.18 -0.66 -19.37
CA ILE A 255 28.21 -1.92 -18.61
C ILE A 255 29.49 -2.63 -19.10
N PRO A 256 30.62 -2.53 -18.39
CA PRO A 256 31.80 -3.35 -18.68
C PRO A 256 31.48 -4.83 -18.47
N ASP A 257 32.24 -5.72 -19.11
CA ASP A 257 32.16 -7.19 -18.94
C ASP A 257 32.29 -7.63 -17.45
N ASP A 258 32.77 -6.74 -16.58
CA ASP A 258 33.09 -7.00 -15.17
C ASP A 258 31.96 -6.61 -14.19
N ASN A 259 30.72 -6.39 -14.67
CA ASN A 259 29.54 -6.01 -13.86
C ASN A 259 29.65 -4.67 -13.07
N GLU A 260 30.70 -3.86 -13.26
CA GLU A 260 30.85 -2.57 -12.56
C GLU A 260 30.24 -1.41 -13.38
N LEU A 261 29.11 -0.86 -12.95
CA LEU A 261 28.41 0.22 -13.67
C LEU A 261 29.22 1.52 -13.67
N VAL A 262 29.66 1.97 -14.86
CA VAL A 262 30.27 3.30 -14.99
C VAL A 262 29.17 4.36 -15.10
N THR A 263 28.96 5.11 -14.02
CA THR A 263 28.00 6.22 -13.94
C THR A 263 28.69 7.57 -14.13
N LYS A 264 28.11 8.43 -14.98
CA LYS A 264 28.53 9.83 -15.11
C LYS A 264 27.55 10.71 -14.35
N LYS A 265 28.04 11.42 -13.33
CA LYS A 265 27.27 12.46 -12.63
C LYS A 265 27.31 13.75 -13.45
N SER A 266 26.14 14.29 -13.79
CA SER A 266 26.00 15.56 -14.50
C SER A 266 25.35 16.57 -13.57
N HIS A 267 26.01 17.70 -13.33
CA HIS A 267 25.41 18.83 -12.60
C HIS A 267 24.19 19.36 -13.37
N ILE A 268 23.10 19.60 -12.66
CA ILE A 268 21.85 20.13 -13.22
C ILE A 268 21.69 21.60 -12.84
N ARG A 269 21.65 21.90 -11.54
CA ARG A 269 21.65 23.27 -11.00
C ARG A 269 21.89 23.27 -9.49
N ASP A 270 22.19 24.43 -8.94
CA ASP A 270 22.24 24.62 -7.50
C ASP A 270 20.84 24.95 -6.95
N VAL A 271 20.48 24.32 -5.84
CA VAL A 271 19.22 24.53 -5.12
C VAL A 271 19.50 25.06 -3.72
N GLU A 272 18.61 25.91 -3.22
CA GLU A 272 18.65 26.30 -1.82
C GLU A 272 18.20 25.13 -0.95
N ILE A 273 19.00 24.83 0.07
CA ILE A 273 18.68 23.83 1.07
C ILE A 273 18.35 24.47 2.42
N LEU A 274 17.67 23.71 3.27
CA LEU A 274 17.47 24.05 4.68
C LEU A 274 18.81 24.31 5.37
N SER A 275 18.84 25.14 6.39
CA SER A 275 20.01 25.24 7.27
C SER A 275 20.13 23.97 8.14
N PRO A 276 21.33 23.63 8.65
CA PRO A 276 21.48 22.53 9.61
C PRO A 276 20.56 22.66 10.83
N LYS A 277 20.32 23.89 11.29
CA LYS A 277 19.40 24.18 12.40
C LYS A 277 17.95 23.90 12.04
N GLU A 278 17.49 24.25 10.84
CA GLU A 278 16.16 23.91 10.34
C GLU A 278 15.98 22.40 10.16
N ALA A 279 16.97 21.70 9.61
CA ALA A 279 16.96 20.24 9.49
C ALA A 279 16.92 19.56 10.86
N PHE A 280 17.62 20.09 11.85
CA PHE A 280 17.53 19.63 13.24
C PHE A 280 16.17 19.90 13.88
N GLN A 281 15.44 20.96 13.47
CA GLN A 281 14.06 21.14 13.93
C GLN A 281 13.13 20.03 13.41
N LYS A 282 13.35 19.51 12.19
CA LYS A 282 12.59 18.34 11.70
C LYS A 282 12.78 17.13 12.63
N LEU A 283 14.02 16.86 13.07
CA LEU A 283 14.30 15.82 14.07
C LEU A 283 13.51 16.06 15.37
N LYS A 284 13.54 17.29 15.90
CA LYS A 284 12.79 17.64 17.12
C LYS A 284 11.28 17.46 16.99
N GLN A 285 10.74 17.66 15.79
CA GLN A 285 9.32 17.55 15.51
C GLN A 285 8.89 16.12 15.13
N GLY A 286 9.81 15.15 15.14
CA GLY A 286 9.53 13.78 14.72
C GLY A 286 9.28 13.64 13.21
N ASP A 287 9.68 14.62 12.40
CA ASP A 287 9.48 14.65 10.94
C ASP A 287 10.61 13.90 10.21
N PHE A 288 10.76 12.63 10.56
CA PHE A 288 11.70 11.68 9.95
C PHE A 288 11.19 10.24 10.11
N ASP A 289 11.78 9.28 9.41
CA ASP A 289 11.52 7.85 9.60
C ASP A 289 12.61 7.26 10.51
N PRO A 290 12.27 6.71 11.68
CA PRO A 290 13.27 6.31 12.66
C PRO A 290 13.84 4.93 12.31
N ILE A 291 15.16 4.79 12.41
CA ILE A 291 15.82 3.49 12.21
C ILE A 291 15.51 2.52 13.36
N ILE A 292 15.24 3.05 14.56
CA ILE A 292 14.95 2.28 15.77
C ILE A 292 13.71 2.84 16.48
N SER A 293 12.95 1.99 17.16
CA SER A 293 11.82 2.44 17.98
C SER A 293 12.31 3.08 19.28
N PHE A 294 11.73 4.22 19.64
CA PHE A 294 12.04 4.93 20.87
C PHE A 294 11.13 4.51 22.02
N LYS A 295 11.66 4.60 23.25
CA LYS A 295 10.94 4.40 24.51
C LYS A 295 10.84 5.71 25.27
N ALA A 296 9.82 5.81 26.12
CA ALA A 296 9.67 6.96 27.01
C ALA A 296 10.92 7.12 27.90
N GLY A 297 11.46 8.33 27.94
CA GLY A 297 12.69 8.67 28.65
C GLY A 297 13.96 8.57 27.81
N ASP A 298 13.90 8.07 26.57
CA ASP A 298 15.07 8.00 25.69
C ASP A 298 15.65 9.40 25.40
N THR A 299 16.97 9.48 25.34
CA THR A 299 17.72 10.69 25.00
C THR A 299 18.51 10.47 23.71
N LEU A 300 18.23 11.27 22.69
CA LEU A 300 18.98 11.28 21.43
C LEU A 300 20.03 12.38 21.48
N VAL A 301 21.30 12.03 21.30
CA VAL A 301 22.41 12.98 21.27
C VAL A 301 22.94 13.09 19.85
N ILE A 302 22.79 14.26 19.23
CA ILE A 302 23.37 14.57 17.93
C ILE A 302 24.83 14.96 18.10
N THR A 303 25.74 14.17 17.54
CA THR A 303 27.18 14.31 17.76
C THR A 303 27.94 14.88 16.57
N ASP A 304 27.40 14.72 15.37
CA ASP A 304 27.97 15.29 14.14
C ASP A 304 26.89 15.37 13.05
N TYR A 305 27.14 16.12 11.99
CA TYR A 305 26.38 16.02 10.73
C TYR A 305 27.25 16.25 9.51
N ASN A 306 26.94 15.55 8.43
CA ASN A 306 27.51 15.79 7.11
C ASN A 306 26.40 15.98 6.07
N ILE A 307 26.77 16.58 4.93
CA ILE A 307 25.90 16.60 3.76
C ILE A 307 26.27 15.41 2.88
N ASP A 308 25.26 14.66 2.48
CA ASP A 308 25.38 13.58 1.51
C ASP A 308 24.30 13.74 0.42
N TYR A 309 24.17 12.77 -0.47
CA TYR A 309 23.22 12.79 -1.56
C TYR A 309 22.37 11.53 -1.61
N HIS A 310 21.08 11.72 -1.89
CA HIS A 310 20.14 10.62 -2.11
C HIS A 310 19.40 10.82 -3.43
N ALA A 311 19.14 9.73 -4.15
CA ALA A 311 18.35 9.77 -5.37
C ALA A 311 16.87 10.03 -5.02
N ASP A 312 16.27 11.01 -5.69
CA ASP A 312 14.84 11.21 -5.68
C ASP A 312 14.12 10.23 -6.61
N SER A 313 12.79 10.23 -6.57
CA SER A 313 11.96 9.32 -7.37
C SER A 313 12.02 9.56 -8.90
N LYS A 314 12.66 10.63 -9.37
CA LYS A 314 12.95 10.90 -10.80
C LYS A 314 14.42 10.62 -11.17
N GLY A 315 15.21 10.11 -10.23
CA GLY A 315 16.62 9.77 -10.42
C GLY A 315 17.58 10.96 -10.34
N PHE A 316 17.17 12.09 -9.75
CA PHE A 316 18.08 13.17 -9.43
C PHE A 316 18.67 12.98 -8.04
N SER A 317 19.99 13.10 -7.95
CA SER A 317 20.73 13.03 -6.70
C SER A 317 20.64 14.38 -6.00
N GLN A 318 19.91 14.43 -4.89
CA GLN A 318 19.60 15.63 -4.12
C GLN A 318 20.31 15.63 -2.76
N PRO A 319 20.71 16.80 -2.25
CA PRO A 319 21.40 16.92 -0.97
C PRO A 319 20.51 16.50 0.21
N ILE A 320 21.09 15.79 1.15
CA ILE A 320 20.50 15.40 2.42
C ILE A 320 21.46 15.73 3.57
N TYR A 321 20.91 15.98 4.75
CA TYR A 321 21.69 16.01 5.98
C TYR A 321 21.72 14.61 6.58
N VAL A 322 22.90 14.15 6.98
CA VAL A 322 23.07 12.89 7.69
C VAL A 322 23.56 13.24 9.10
N PHE A 323 22.67 13.10 10.08
CA PHE A 323 22.99 13.37 11.48
C PHE A 323 23.49 12.09 12.15
N GLN A 324 24.62 12.16 12.83
CA GLN A 324 25.10 11.08 13.68
C GLN A 324 24.39 11.18 15.04
N VAL A 325 23.63 10.15 15.38
CA VAL A 325 22.79 10.08 16.57
C VAL A 325 23.30 8.99 17.50
N ARG A 326 23.39 9.29 18.81
CA ARG A 326 23.59 8.29 19.87
C ARG A 326 22.37 8.21 20.76
N LEU A 327 21.93 7.00 21.08
CA LEU A 327 20.88 6.75 22.05
C LEU A 327 21.47 6.68 23.45
N ASN A 328 20.88 7.43 24.40
CA ASN A 328 21.19 7.38 25.83
C ASN A 328 22.68 7.49 26.19
N ASP A 329 23.45 8.24 25.37
CA ASP A 329 24.90 8.45 25.51
C ASP A 329 25.72 7.14 25.49
N ASN A 330 25.17 6.09 24.85
CA ASN A 330 25.83 4.81 24.65
C ASN A 330 26.40 4.72 23.22
N ASP A 331 27.72 4.66 23.09
CA ASP A 331 28.38 4.60 21.78
C ASP A 331 27.99 3.35 20.95
N LYS A 332 27.54 2.28 21.62
CA LYS A 332 27.08 1.05 20.95
C LYS A 332 25.74 1.21 20.23
N ASP A 333 24.93 2.18 20.66
CA ASP A 333 23.59 2.43 20.12
C ASP A 333 23.60 3.73 19.30
N SER A 334 24.43 3.74 18.24
CA SER A 334 24.60 4.89 17.35
C SER A 334 24.18 4.57 15.91
N TRP A 335 23.62 5.56 15.22
CA TRP A 335 23.22 5.43 13.82
C TRP A 335 23.31 6.77 13.07
N SER A 336 23.29 6.67 11.75
CA SER A 336 23.20 7.81 10.85
C SER A 336 21.75 8.04 10.45
N GLN A 337 21.18 9.17 10.85
CA GLN A 337 19.81 9.56 10.51
C GLN A 337 19.81 10.51 9.30
N PRO A 338 19.38 10.08 8.12
CA PRO A 338 19.24 10.97 6.98
C PRO A 338 17.98 11.84 7.12
N ILE A 339 18.09 13.10 6.69
CA ILE A 339 17.03 14.11 6.65
C ILE A 339 17.11 14.85 5.34
N SER A 340 15.97 14.96 4.66
CA SER A 340 15.83 15.73 3.42
C SER A 340 16.21 17.21 3.66
N ALA A 341 17.23 17.68 2.93
CA ALA A 341 17.67 19.08 3.00
C ALA A 341 16.82 20.01 2.13
N ARG A 342 15.79 19.47 1.46
CA ARG A 342 14.87 20.24 0.62
C ARG A 342 14.06 21.22 1.47
N LYS A 343 14.05 22.49 1.04
CA LYS A 343 13.15 23.53 1.58
C LYS A 343 11.69 23.26 1.24
#